data_AF-A0A2T2VGQ0-F1
#
_entry.id   AF-A0A2T2VGQ0-F1
#
_cell.length_a   1.000
_cell.length_b   1.000
_cell.length_c   1.000
_cell.angle_alpha   90.00
_cell.angle_beta   90.00
_cell.angle_gamma   90.00
#
_symmetry.space_group_name_H-M   'P 1'
#
loop_
_entity.id
_entity.type
_entity.pdbx_description
1 polymer ?
#
loop_
_entity_poly.entity_id
_entity_poly.type
_entity_poly.pdbx_seq_one_letter_code
_entity_poly.pdbx_strand_id
1 'polypeptide(L)'
;MKVRINKRNVPRDVEVVILPNRVTLTFLVGLSEYDKVTKDQFNVVADFSKINVQNNEQIDVEVRSHPSFVRNIRLIPETVNYMIYKL
;
A
#
# COMPACT_ATOMS: atom_id res chain seq x y z
N MET A 1 -1.12 5.55 11.49
CA MET A 1 0.21 5.96 10.96
C MET A 1 0.14 6.13 9.44
N LYS A 2 0.63 7.23 8.84
CA LYS A 2 0.65 7.40 7.36
C LYS A 2 1.89 6.75 6.73
N VAL A 3 1.71 5.89 5.73
CA VAL A 3 2.76 5.13 5.02
C VAL A 3 2.59 5.29 3.51
N ARG A 4 3.70 5.30 2.75
CA ARG A 4 3.67 5.35 1.27
C ARG A 4 3.26 4.01 0.68
N ILE A 5 2.56 4.05 -0.45
CA ILE A 5 2.19 2.87 -1.24
C ILE A 5 3.30 2.62 -2.26
N ASN A 6 3.86 1.41 -2.26
CA ASN A 6 4.85 0.98 -3.25
C ASN A 6 4.14 0.32 -4.44
N LYS A 7 4.50 0.73 -5.65
CA LYS A 7 3.99 0.12 -6.89
C LYS A 7 4.75 -1.18 -7.18
N ARG A 8 4.06 -2.28 -7.48
CA ARG A 8 4.68 -3.53 -7.95
C ARG A 8 4.07 -3.98 -9.26
N ASN A 9 4.90 -4.62 -10.08
CA ASN A 9 4.49 -5.26 -11.34
C ASN A 9 3.76 -4.29 -12.31
N VAL A 10 4.16 -3.03 -12.33
CA VAL A 10 3.67 -2.05 -13.31
C VAL A 10 4.14 -2.48 -14.70
N PRO A 11 3.26 -2.52 -15.73
CA PRO A 11 3.67 -2.83 -17.10
C PRO A 11 4.73 -1.85 -17.61
N ARG A 12 5.59 -2.31 -18.53
CA ARG A 12 6.78 -1.55 -18.97
C ARG A 12 6.46 -0.35 -19.86
N ASP A 13 5.30 -0.35 -20.49
CA ASP A 13 4.84 0.61 -21.50
C ASP A 13 3.97 1.73 -20.90
N VAL A 14 3.76 1.72 -19.58
CA VAL A 14 2.94 2.70 -18.89
C VAL A 14 3.63 3.24 -17.64
N GLU A 15 3.38 4.50 -17.35
CA GLU A 15 3.61 5.10 -16.05
C GLU A 15 2.30 5.13 -15.27
N VAL A 16 2.36 4.71 -13.99
CA VAL A 16 1.19 4.73 -13.10
C VAL A 16 1.36 5.71 -11.96
N VAL A 17 0.37 6.56 -11.75
CA VAL A 17 0.25 7.47 -10.62
C VAL A 17 -0.89 7.02 -9.71
N ILE A 18 -0.60 6.79 -8.43
CA ILE A 18 -1.59 6.37 -7.42
C ILE A 18 -2.06 7.59 -6.61
N LEU A 19 -3.37 7.69 -6.39
CA LEU A 19 -4.01 8.78 -5.67
C LEU A 19 -5.06 8.23 -4.68
N PRO A 20 -4.89 8.43 -3.35
CA PRO A 20 -3.72 9.02 -2.69
C PRO A 20 -2.49 8.09 -2.72
N ASN A 21 -1.27 8.63 -2.81
CA ASN A 21 -0.02 7.84 -2.79
C ASN A 21 0.42 7.37 -1.37
N ARG A 22 -0.42 7.63 -0.36
CA ARG A 22 -0.22 7.24 1.03
C ARG A 22 -1.54 6.78 1.61
N VAL A 23 -1.47 5.78 2.47
CA VAL A 23 -2.60 5.30 3.26
C VAL A 23 -2.33 5.43 4.75
N THR A 24 -3.40 5.45 5.52
CA THR A 24 -3.35 5.39 6.98
C THR A 24 -3.39 3.93 7.41
N LEU A 25 -2.31 3.46 7.99
CA LEU A 25 -2.21 2.18 8.65
C LEU A 25 -2.69 2.29 10.10
N THR A 26 -3.64 1.46 10.49
CA THR A 26 -4.05 1.26 11.88
C THR A 26 -3.77 -0.18 12.29
N PHE A 27 -3.36 -0.39 13.53
CA PHE A 27 -2.95 -1.70 14.02
C PHE A 27 -2.95 -1.73 15.54
N LEU A 28 -2.90 -2.93 16.11
CA LEU A 28 -2.72 -3.17 17.54
C LEU A 28 -1.27 -3.55 17.82
N VAL A 29 -0.75 -3.02 18.92
CA VAL A 29 0.59 -3.31 19.44
C VAL A 29 0.54 -3.28 20.98
N GLY A 30 1.40 -4.06 21.64
CA GLY A 30 1.55 -3.97 23.08
C GLY A 30 2.22 -2.67 23.50
N LEU A 31 1.93 -2.19 24.72
CA LEU A 31 2.47 -0.93 25.23
C LEU A 31 4.01 -0.93 25.28
N SER A 32 4.64 -2.07 25.59
CA SER A 32 6.10 -2.21 25.65
C SER A 32 6.78 -2.24 24.27
N GLU A 33 6.02 -2.43 23.20
CA GLU A 33 6.54 -2.39 21.82
C GLU A 33 6.09 -1.15 21.04
N TYR A 34 5.27 -0.28 21.64
CA TYR A 34 4.72 0.92 20.98
C TYR A 34 5.83 1.78 20.34
N ASP A 35 6.88 2.07 21.09
CA ASP A 35 8.01 2.91 20.63
C ASP A 35 8.93 2.20 19.61
N LYS A 36 8.78 0.88 19.42
CA LYS A 36 9.58 0.10 18.46
C LYS A 36 9.00 0.14 17.04
N VAL A 37 7.78 0.66 16.88
CA VAL A 37 7.10 0.68 15.59
C VAL A 37 7.57 1.86 14.75
N THR A 38 8.07 1.57 13.56
CA THR A 38 8.49 2.59 12.58
C THR A 38 7.80 2.38 11.24
N LYS A 39 7.68 3.45 10.44
CA LYS A 39 7.00 3.40 9.13
C LYS A 39 7.67 2.43 8.16
N ASP A 40 9.00 2.35 8.20
CA ASP A 40 9.80 1.58 7.24
C ASP A 40 9.72 0.06 7.46
N GLN A 41 9.15 -0.38 8.58
CA GLN A 41 8.85 -1.79 8.83
C GLN A 41 7.64 -2.31 8.04
N PHE A 42 6.80 -1.42 7.49
CA PHE A 42 5.59 -1.80 6.77
C PHE A 42 5.78 -1.64 5.26
N ASN A 43 5.69 -2.75 4.55
CA ASN A 43 5.67 -2.74 3.10
C ASN A 43 4.22 -2.78 2.61
N VAL A 44 3.65 -1.59 2.36
CA VAL A 44 2.33 -1.43 1.76
C VAL A 44 2.49 -1.35 0.25
N VAL A 45 1.79 -2.20 -0.50
CA VAL A 45 1.94 -2.30 -1.95
C VAL A 45 0.61 -2.24 -2.69
N ALA A 46 0.64 -1.72 -3.91
CA ALA A 46 -0.37 -1.93 -4.93
C ALA A 46 0.24 -2.83 -6.02
N ASP A 47 -0.31 -4.03 -6.19
CA ASP A 47 0.24 -5.06 -7.09
C ASP A 47 -0.53 -5.10 -8.41
N PHE A 48 0.05 -4.48 -9.44
CA PHE A 48 -0.60 -4.29 -10.74
C PHE A 48 -0.72 -5.59 -11.57
N SER A 49 -0.12 -6.71 -11.14
CA SER A 49 -0.40 -8.00 -11.77
C SER A 49 -1.77 -8.57 -11.40
N LYS A 50 -2.48 -7.98 -10.42
CA LYS A 50 -3.79 -8.45 -9.95
C LYS A 50 -4.98 -7.78 -10.67
N ILE A 51 -4.73 -6.79 -11.51
CA ILE A 51 -5.77 -6.03 -12.21
C ILE A 51 -5.42 -5.88 -13.69
N ASN A 52 -6.41 -5.53 -14.51
CA ASN A 52 -6.13 -5.07 -15.86
C ASN A 52 -6.01 -3.54 -15.85
N VAL A 53 -4.78 -3.03 -15.97
CA VAL A 53 -4.51 -1.59 -15.87
C VAL A 53 -5.28 -0.72 -16.87
N GLN A 54 -5.72 -1.28 -18.00
CA GLN A 54 -6.45 -0.54 -19.04
C GLN A 54 -7.97 -0.47 -18.79
N ASN A 55 -8.52 -1.40 -17.99
CA ASN A 55 -9.96 -1.55 -17.79
C ASN A 55 -10.40 -1.24 -16.36
N ASN A 56 -9.46 -0.95 -15.47
CA ASN A 56 -9.70 -0.63 -14.07
C ASN A 56 -9.31 0.85 -13.81
N GLU A 57 -9.87 1.43 -12.75
CA GLU A 57 -9.53 2.78 -12.28
C GLU A 57 -9.04 2.77 -10.82
N GLN A 58 -9.15 1.61 -10.18
CA GLN A 58 -8.91 1.38 -8.76
C GLN A 58 -8.07 0.13 -8.55
N ILE A 59 -7.30 0.14 -7.48
CA ILE A 59 -6.45 -0.96 -7.05
C ILE A 59 -6.46 -1.09 -5.53
N ASP A 60 -6.54 -2.32 -5.05
CA ASP A 60 -6.42 -2.62 -3.63
C ASP A 60 -4.97 -2.49 -3.17
N VAL A 61 -4.81 -1.98 -1.96
CA VAL A 61 -3.52 -1.94 -1.27
C VAL A 61 -3.44 -3.06 -0.23
N GLU A 62 -2.26 -3.65 -0.10
CA GLU A 62 -2.02 -4.75 0.83
C GLU A 62 -0.72 -4.57 1.59
N VAL A 63 -0.65 -5.11 2.80
CA VAL A 63 0.58 -5.14 3.60
C VAL A 63 1.30 -6.46 3.32
N ARG A 64 2.46 -6.40 2.68
CA ARG A 64 3.28 -7.58 2.35
C ARG A 64 4.24 -7.99 3.46
N SER A 65 4.69 -7.04 4.25
CA SER A 65 5.54 -7.30 5.42
C SER A 65 5.28 -6.27 6.50
N HIS A 66 5.38 -6.70 7.75
CA HIS A 66 5.23 -5.90 8.95
C HIS A 66 5.92 -6.61 10.12
N PRO A 67 6.15 -5.92 11.26
CA PRO A 67 6.67 -6.57 12.46
C PRO A 67 5.71 -7.65 12.99
N SER A 68 6.25 -8.76 13.49
CA SER A 68 5.46 -9.88 14.03
C SER A 68 4.68 -9.53 15.31
N PHE A 69 5.12 -8.51 16.05
CA PHE A 69 4.46 -8.00 17.26
C PHE A 69 3.31 -7.02 16.96
N VAL A 70 3.00 -6.76 15.69
CA VAL A 70 1.87 -5.94 15.26
C VAL A 70 0.74 -6.84 14.78
N ARG A 71 -0.51 -6.52 15.16
CA ARG A 71 -1.72 -7.32 14.84
C ARG A 71 -2.86 -6.44 14.32
N ASN A 72 -3.89 -7.05 13.75
CA ASN A 72 -5.13 -6.41 13.29
C ASN A 72 -4.87 -5.16 12.42
N ILE A 73 -3.99 -5.33 11.44
CA ILE A 73 -3.61 -4.26 10.53
C ILE A 73 -4.79 -3.93 9.61
N ARG A 74 -5.13 -2.65 9.50
CA ARG A 74 -6.11 -2.10 8.56
C ARG A 74 -5.53 -0.91 7.82
N LEU A 75 -5.85 -0.81 6.53
CA LEU A 75 -5.44 0.28 5.65
C LEU A 75 -6.63 1.20 5.41
N ILE A 76 -6.40 2.50 5.41
CA ILE A 76 -7.45 3.49 5.14
C ILE A 76 -6.89 4.54 4.18
N PRO A 77 -7.36 4.59 2.92
CA PRO A 77 -8.28 3.63 2.29
C PRO A 77 -7.63 2.25 2.01
N GLU A 78 -8.45 1.20 1.82
CA GLU A 78 -8.02 -0.14 1.38
C GLU A 78 -7.92 -0.25 -0.14
N THR A 79 -8.63 0.61 -0.87
CA THR A 79 -8.62 0.71 -2.32
C THR A 79 -8.32 2.16 -2.71
N VAL A 80 -7.45 2.35 -3.69
CA VAL A 80 -7.02 3.68 -4.16
C VAL A 80 -7.25 3.80 -5.65
N ASN A 81 -7.46 5.03 -6.12
CA ASN A 81 -7.51 5.30 -7.55
C ASN A 81 -6.10 5.32 -8.13
N TYR A 82 -5.98 5.04 -9.42
CA TYR A 82 -4.75 5.27 -10.17
C TYR A 82 -5.03 5.87 -11.54
N MET A 83 -4.01 6.49 -12.12
CA MET A 83 -4.00 7.02 -13.48
C MET A 83 -2.83 6.42 -14.25
N ILE A 84 -3.04 6.16 -15.54
CA ILE A 84 -2.03 5.62 -16.45
C ILE A 84 -1.62 6.68 -17.48
N TYR A 85 -0.33 6.75 -17.77
CA TYR A 85 0.24 7.54 -18.86
C TYR A 85 1.04 6.60 -19.75
N LYS A 86 0.91 6.73 -21.08
CA LYS A 86 1.78 5.99 -22.01
C LYS A 86 3.15 6.66 -22.04
N LEU A 87 4.19 5.85 -21.94
CA LEU A 87 5.58 6.28 -22.07
C LEU A 87 5.97 6.50 -23.54
#